data_AF-A0A1B6VVI9-F1
#
_entry.id   AF-A0A1B6VVI9-F1
#
_cell.length_a   1.000
_cell.length_b   1.000
_cell.length_c   1.000
_cell.angle_alpha   90.00
_cell.angle_beta   90.00
_cell.angle_gamma   90.00
#
_symmetry.space_group_name_H-M   'P 1'
#
loop_
_entity.id
_entity.type
_entity.pdbx_description
1 polymer ?
#
loop_
_entity_poly.entity_id
_entity_poly.type
_entity_poly.pdbx_seq_one_letter_code
_entity_poly.pdbx_strand_id
1 'polypeptide(L)'
;MTQARVAELLSDLAAKVGEEVHSAGVADKKQAKTIGNHVAKRMAREWGGQNLYIPHGVLWDIDERDVEIFDKFDGTNQKELAREYGFSEQWIYRIIERVRQAKIDAAQQDLFDEGKGKGSKTD
;
A
#
# COMPACT_ATOMS: atom_id res chain seq x y z
N MET A 1 -13.89 15.31 22.92
CA MET A 1 -13.27 15.45 21.58
C MET A 1 -12.48 14.20 21.17
N THR A 2 -11.58 13.64 21.99
CA THR A 2 -10.75 12.47 21.62
C THR A 2 -11.53 11.17 21.45
N GLN A 3 -12.49 10.86 22.33
CA GLN A 3 -13.29 9.63 22.21
C GLN A 3 -14.16 9.60 20.94
N ALA A 4 -14.70 10.75 20.51
CA ALA A 4 -15.48 10.85 19.28
C ALA A 4 -14.63 10.52 18.04
N ARG A 5 -13.40 11.04 17.95
CA ARG A 5 -12.47 10.76 16.84
C ARG A 5 -12.07 9.28 16.76
N VAL A 6 -11.92 8.62 17.92
CA VAL A 6 -11.60 7.18 17.96
C VAL A 6 -12.80 6.35 17.49
N ALA A 7 -14.01 6.72 17.90
CA ALA A 7 -15.24 6.07 17.43
C ALA A 7 -15.42 6.27 15.91
N GLU A 8 -15.15 7.46 15.40
CA GLU A 8 -15.15 7.76 13.96
C GLU A 8 -14.12 6.90 13.22
N LEU A 9 -12.87 6.83 13.70
CA LEU A 9 -11.83 6.00 13.09
C LEU A 9 -12.21 4.52 13.01
N LEU A 10 -12.74 3.96 14.10
CA LEU A 10 -13.16 2.56 14.13
C LEU A 10 -14.38 2.29 13.24
N SER A 11 -15.30 3.26 13.15
CA SER A 11 -16.44 3.17 12.23
C SER A 11 -15.99 3.22 10.77
N ASP A 12 -15.04 4.10 10.44
CA ASP A 12 -14.45 4.21 9.11
C ASP A 12 -13.67 2.95 8.73
N LEU A 13 -12.89 2.40 9.66
CA LEU A 13 -12.21 1.11 9.49
C LEU A 13 -13.21 -0.02 9.19
N ALA A 14 -14.32 -0.09 9.94
CA ALA A 14 -15.36 -1.10 9.72
C ALA A 14 -15.99 -0.98 8.33
N ALA A 15 -16.24 0.25 7.87
CA ALA A 15 -16.80 0.52 6.54
C ALA A 15 -15.82 0.09 5.44
N LYS A 16 -14.58 0.58 5.48
CA LYS A 16 -13.54 0.29 4.48
C LYS A 16 -13.24 -1.20 4.37
N VAL A 17 -13.06 -1.90 5.49
CA VAL A 17 -12.86 -3.36 5.46
C VAL A 17 -14.07 -4.07 4.86
N GLY A 18 -15.29 -3.63 5.18
CA GLY A 18 -16.50 -4.20 4.59
C GLY A 18 -16.60 -3.94 3.08
N GLU A 19 -16.17 -2.78 2.61
CA GLU A 19 -16.13 -2.43 1.19
C GLU A 19 -15.09 -3.29 0.45
N GLU A 20 -13.87 -3.42 0.97
CA GLU A 20 -12.81 -4.25 0.37
C GLU A 20 -13.19 -5.73 0.29
N VAL A 21 -13.80 -6.28 1.34
CA VAL A 21 -14.26 -7.68 1.35
C VAL A 21 -15.36 -7.90 0.30
N HIS A 22 -16.24 -6.91 0.13
CA HIS A 22 -17.32 -7.01 -0.84
C HIS A 22 -16.82 -6.82 -2.28
N SER A 23 -15.94 -5.84 -2.52
CA SER A 23 -15.35 -5.56 -3.84
C SER A 23 -14.50 -6.72 -4.34
N ALA A 24 -13.79 -7.41 -3.45
CA ALA A 24 -13.04 -8.62 -3.76
C ALA A 24 -13.93 -9.86 -4.03
N GLY A 25 -15.26 -9.76 -3.89
CA GLY A 25 -16.19 -10.87 -4.12
C GLY A 25 -16.14 -11.98 -3.08
N VAL A 26 -15.50 -11.73 -1.93
CA VAL A 26 -15.31 -12.73 -0.86
C VAL A 26 -16.61 -13.02 -0.11
N ALA A 27 -17.48 -12.01 0.06
CA ALA A 27 -18.73 -12.15 0.79
C ALA A 27 -19.83 -11.22 0.24
N ASP A 28 -21.10 -11.57 0.54
CA ASP A 28 -22.21 -10.66 0.26
C ASP A 28 -22.14 -9.39 1.12
N LYS A 29 -22.89 -8.35 0.74
CA LYS A 29 -22.85 -7.04 1.40
C LYS A 29 -23.12 -7.11 2.92
N LYS A 30 -23.98 -8.03 3.37
CA LYS A 30 -24.34 -8.18 4.79
C LYS A 30 -23.21 -8.88 5.55
N GLN A 31 -22.65 -9.94 4.97
CA GLN A 31 -21.51 -10.66 5.51
C GLN A 31 -20.27 -9.77 5.57
N ALA A 32 -19.97 -9.02 4.51
CA ALA A 32 -18.84 -8.11 4.44
C ALA A 32 -18.94 -6.99 5.50
N LYS A 33 -20.12 -6.37 5.66
CA LYS A 33 -20.37 -5.42 6.76
C LYS A 33 -20.15 -6.06 8.14
N THR A 34 -20.53 -7.32 8.30
CA THR A 34 -20.35 -8.04 9.57
C THR A 34 -18.85 -8.24 9.85
N ILE A 35 -18.09 -8.69 8.85
CA ILE A 35 -16.63 -8.85 8.93
C ILE A 35 -15.95 -7.54 9.32
N GLY A 36 -16.28 -6.43 8.64
CA GLY A 36 -15.73 -5.11 8.97
C GLY A 36 -15.98 -4.69 10.41
N ASN A 37 -17.21 -4.89 10.92
CA ASN A 37 -17.54 -4.63 12.33
C ASN A 37 -16.76 -5.52 13.30
N HIS A 38 -16.55 -6.80 12.96
CA HIS A 38 -15.75 -7.71 13.78
C HIS A 38 -14.29 -7.28 13.85
N VAL A 39 -13.71 -6.86 12.72
CA VAL A 39 -12.35 -6.32 12.67
C VAL A 39 -12.22 -5.07 13.54
N ALA A 40 -13.08 -4.06 13.35
CA ALA A 40 -13.03 -2.83 14.15
C ALA A 40 -13.17 -3.11 15.65
N LYS A 41 -14.10 -3.99 16.06
CA LYS A 41 -14.24 -4.40 17.46
C LYS A 41 -12.99 -5.09 18.00
N ARG A 42 -12.30 -5.88 17.19
CA ARG A 42 -11.05 -6.53 17.57
C ARG A 42 -9.94 -5.50 17.79
N MET A 43 -9.77 -4.57 16.85
CA MET A 43 -8.77 -3.50 16.95
C MET A 43 -9.02 -2.61 18.18
N ALA A 44 -10.28 -2.28 18.45
CA ALA A 44 -10.64 -1.52 19.65
C ALA A 44 -10.24 -2.23 20.95
N ARG A 45 -10.35 -3.57 21.01
CA ARG A 45 -9.95 -4.37 22.18
C ARG A 45 -8.43 -4.52 22.29
N GLU A 46 -7.74 -4.76 21.18
CA GLU A 46 -6.31 -5.09 21.17
C GLU A 46 -5.42 -3.83 21.21
N TRP A 47 -5.84 -2.75 20.55
CA TRP A 47 -5.08 -1.50 20.44
C TRP A 47 -5.64 -0.38 21.30
N GLY A 48 -6.81 -0.57 21.91
CA GLY A 48 -7.41 0.39 22.82
C GLY A 48 -6.47 0.74 23.98
N GLY A 49 -6.30 2.02 24.25
CA GLY A 49 -5.42 2.52 25.31
C GLY A 49 -3.96 2.73 24.88
N GLN A 50 -3.57 2.32 23.67
CA GLN A 50 -2.25 2.58 23.11
C GLN A 50 -2.19 3.93 22.38
N ASN A 51 -1.03 4.57 22.34
CA ASN A 51 -0.77 5.73 21.49
C ASN A 51 -0.18 5.25 20.16
N LEU A 52 -1.04 5.01 19.16
CA LEU A 52 -0.66 4.48 17.86
C LEU A 52 -0.30 5.63 16.90
N TYR A 53 0.94 5.62 16.39
CA TYR A 53 1.36 6.48 15.28
C TYR A 53 1.34 5.65 13.99
N ILE A 54 0.57 6.12 12.99
CA ILE A 54 0.58 5.56 11.64
C ILE A 54 1.43 6.51 10.78
N PRO A 55 2.67 6.13 10.40
CA PRO A 55 3.51 7.00 9.61
C PRO A 55 2.94 7.09 8.20
N HIS A 56 3.05 8.27 7.60
CA HIS A 56 2.67 8.44 6.20
C HIS A 56 3.55 7.53 5.34
N GLY A 57 2.92 6.65 4.56
CA GLY A 57 3.58 5.77 3.59
C GLY A 57 4.38 4.59 4.10
N VAL A 58 3.98 4.00 5.22
CA VAL A 58 4.33 2.61 5.55
C VAL A 58 3.33 1.65 4.89
N LEU A 59 3.05 1.89 3.61
CA LEU A 59 2.51 0.86 2.74
C LEU A 59 3.74 0.20 2.14
N TRP A 60 4.00 -1.01 2.61
CA TRP A 60 5.20 -1.79 2.28
C TRP A 60 5.27 -2.15 0.80
N ASP A 61 4.14 -2.09 0.11
CA ASP A 61 4.03 -2.39 -1.30
C ASP A 61 3.94 -1.10 -2.13
N ILE A 62 4.56 -1.14 -3.31
CA ILE A 62 4.36 -0.15 -4.36
C ILE A 62 2.92 -0.29 -4.84
N ASP A 63 2.13 0.77 -4.67
CA ASP A 63 0.75 0.80 -5.17
C ASP A 63 0.70 1.25 -6.65
N GLU A 64 -0.43 1.05 -7.34
CA GLU A 64 -0.58 1.44 -8.75
C GLU A 64 -0.32 2.93 -8.98
N ARG A 65 -0.64 3.78 -8.00
CA ARG A 65 -0.40 5.22 -8.06
C ARG A 65 1.09 5.54 -7.96
N ASP A 66 1.86 4.83 -7.15
CA ASP A 66 3.31 4.99 -7.06
C ASP A 66 3.97 4.67 -8.41
N VAL A 67 3.49 3.63 -9.10
CA VAL A 67 3.93 3.30 -10.47
C VAL A 67 3.55 4.42 -11.44
N GLU A 68 2.31 4.92 -11.37
CA GLU A 68 1.85 6.02 -12.23
C GLU A 68 2.68 7.29 -12.04
N ILE A 69 2.98 7.66 -10.78
CA ILE A 69 3.84 8.80 -10.43
C ILE A 69 5.24 8.61 -11.03
N PHE A 70 5.80 7.40 -10.92
CA PHE A 70 7.11 7.09 -11.48
C PHE A 70 7.10 7.17 -13.02
N ASP A 71 6.05 6.68 -13.67
CA ASP A 71 5.97 6.67 -15.14
C ASP A 71 5.72 8.08 -15.72
N LYS A 72 5.08 8.98 -14.96
CA LYS A 72 4.95 10.42 -15.29
C LYS A 72 6.19 11.26 -14.95
N PHE A 73 7.17 10.69 -14.24
CA PHE A 73 8.36 11.42 -13.82
C PHE A 73 9.33 11.63 -14.98
N ASP A 74 9.67 12.89 -15.29
CA ASP A 74 10.55 13.25 -16.41
C ASP A 74 12.01 13.55 -16.00
N GLY A 75 12.32 13.44 -14.71
CA GLY A 75 13.62 13.80 -14.13
C GLY A 75 13.59 15.10 -13.31
N THR A 76 12.66 16.01 -13.60
CA THR A 76 12.67 17.39 -13.07
C THR A 76 11.30 17.91 -12.60
N ASN A 77 10.21 17.20 -12.88
CA ASN A 77 8.84 17.60 -12.58
C ASN A 77 8.33 17.21 -11.17
N GLN A 78 9.19 16.99 -10.17
CA GLN A 78 8.77 16.53 -8.83
C GLN A 78 7.77 17.48 -8.17
N LYS A 79 7.95 18.78 -8.36
CA LYS A 79 7.07 19.82 -7.81
C LYS A 79 5.68 19.81 -8.43
N GLU A 80 5.58 19.45 -9.69
CA GLU A 80 4.31 19.35 -10.43
C GLU A 80 3.56 18.11 -9.95
N LEU A 81 4.24 16.97 -9.89
CA LEU A 81 3.70 15.71 -9.35
C LEU A 81 3.24 15.87 -7.90
N ALA A 82 4.00 16.59 -7.06
CA ALA A 82 3.61 16.87 -5.68
C ALA A 82 2.25 17.58 -5.59
N ARG A 83 2.00 18.55 -6.48
CA ARG A 83 0.73 19.28 -6.55
C ARG A 83 -0.40 18.42 -7.11
N GLU A 84 -0.14 17.67 -8.18
CA GLU A 84 -1.13 16.81 -8.83
C GLU A 84 -1.67 15.73 -7.88
N TYR A 85 -0.77 15.09 -7.12
CA TYR A 85 -1.10 13.95 -6.26
C TYR A 85 -1.32 14.34 -4.78
N GLY A 86 -1.23 15.62 -4.43
CA GLY A 86 -1.46 16.11 -3.07
C GLY A 86 -0.38 15.68 -2.07
N PHE A 87 0.86 15.55 -2.52
CA PHE A 87 2.01 15.12 -1.73
C PHE A 87 3.01 16.26 -1.48
N SER A 88 3.93 16.05 -0.54
CA SER A 88 5.11 16.91 -0.43
C SER A 88 6.15 16.54 -1.49
N GLU A 89 6.99 17.50 -1.91
CA GLU A 89 8.09 17.21 -2.85
C GLU A 89 9.00 16.09 -2.34
N GLN A 90 9.33 16.11 -1.04
CA GLN A 90 10.09 15.05 -0.36
C GLN A 90 9.45 13.67 -0.47
N TRP A 91 8.11 13.62 -0.47
CA TRP A 91 7.37 12.38 -0.62
C TRP A 91 7.47 11.84 -2.05
N ILE A 92 7.37 12.71 -3.06
CA ILE A 92 7.59 12.34 -4.47
C ILE A 92 8.99 11.76 -4.68
N TYR A 93 10.03 12.37 -4.10
CA TYR A 93 11.39 11.81 -4.16
C TYR A 93 11.45 10.37 -3.61
N ARG A 94 10.78 10.10 -2.48
CA ARG A 94 10.73 8.76 -1.88
C ARG A 94 9.98 7.75 -2.75
N ILE A 95 8.87 8.16 -3.36
CA ILE A 95 8.12 7.31 -4.29
C ILE A 95 9.01 6.93 -5.47
N ILE A 96 9.67 7.91 -6.09
CA ILE A 96 10.54 7.68 -7.25
C ILE A 96 11.67 6.70 -6.91
N GLU A 97 12.34 6.91 -5.77
CA GLU A 97 13.45 6.04 -5.35
C GLU A 97 12.99 4.61 -5.06
N ARG A 98 11.85 4.46 -4.36
CA ARG A 98 11.29 3.14 -4.04
C ARG A 98 10.91 2.37 -5.29
N VAL A 99 10.21 3.00 -6.24
CA VAL A 99 9.80 2.34 -7.49
C VAL A 99 11.02 2.01 -8.37
N ARG A 100 12.01 2.90 -8.41
CA ARG A 100 13.29 2.65 -9.09
C ARG A 100 13.97 1.40 -8.54
N GLN A 101 14.12 1.31 -7.22
CA GLN A 101 14.77 0.18 -6.57
C GLN A 101 14.03 -1.12 -6.86
N ALA A 102 12.70 -1.13 -6.78
CA ALA A 102 11.92 -2.33 -7.09
C ALA A 102 12.06 -2.77 -8.56
N LYS A 103 12.12 -1.83 -9.52
CA LYS A 103 12.37 -2.16 -10.95
C LYS A 103 13.79 -2.75 -11.14
N ILE A 104 14.79 -2.24 -10.42
CA ILE A 104 16.16 -2.80 -10.42
C ILE A 104 16.17 -4.21 -9.84
N ASP A 105 15.55 -4.41 -8.67
CA ASP A 105 15.51 -5.70 -7.99
C ASP A 105 14.81 -6.77 -8.85
N ALA A 106 13.72 -6.40 -9.52
CA ALA A 106 13.01 -7.27 -10.47
C ALA A 106 13.88 -7.65 -11.68
N ALA A 107 14.57 -6.68 -12.29
CA ALA A 107 15.47 -6.94 -13.42
C ALA A 107 16.70 -7.78 -13.00
N GLN A 108 17.19 -7.59 -11.77
CA GLN A 108 18.30 -8.36 -11.23
C GLN A 108 17.89 -9.81 -10.95
N GLN A 109 16.68 -10.07 -10.47
CA GLN A 109 16.15 -11.43 -10.31
C GLN A 109 16.09 -12.18 -11.64
N ASP A 110 15.59 -11.52 -12.69
CA ASP A 110 15.51 -12.07 -14.06
C ASP A 110 16.89 -12.50 -14.61
N LEU A 111 17.91 -11.66 -14.39
CA LEU A 111 19.28 -11.92 -14.85
C LEU A 111 19.92 -13.19 -14.26
N PHE A 112 19.51 -13.61 -13.04
CA PHE A 112 20.04 -14.82 -12.40
C PHE A 112 19.21 -16.08 -12.70
N ASP A 113 17.98 -15.93 -13.17
CA ASP A 113 17.12 -17.05 -13.58
C ASP A 113 17.45 -17.51 -15.01
N GLU A 114 17.83 -16.61 -15.92
CA GLU A 114 18.31 -16.95 -17.27
C GLU A 114 19.64 -17.76 -17.26
N GLY A 115 20.43 -17.64 -16.20
CA GLY A 115 21.71 -18.35 -16.03
C GLY A 115 21.58 -19.84 -15.69
N LYS A 116 20.37 -20.36 -15.43
CA LYS A 116 20.17 -21.80 -15.10
C LYS A 116 19.88 -22.69 -16.31
N GLY A 117 19.90 -22.15 -17.52
CA GLY A 117 19.62 -22.88 -18.76
C GLY A 117 20.85 -23.08 -19.65
N LYS A 118 21.64 -24.13 -19.37
CA LYS A 118 22.54 -24.92 -20.27
C LYS A 118 23.88 -25.29 -19.62
N GLY A 119 23.82 -26.09 -18.57
CA GLY A 119 24.86 -27.09 -18.33
C GLY A 119 24.65 -28.25 -19.29
N SER A 120 25.12 -28.11 -20.54
CA SER A 120 25.25 -29.24 -21.47
C SER A 120 26.25 -30.22 -20.87
N LYS A 121 25.75 -31.28 -20.22
CA LYS A 121 26.51 -32.50 -20.04
C LYS A 121 26.83 -33.02 -21.44
N THR A 122 28.09 -32.84 -21.84
CA THR A 122 28.67 -33.56 -22.95
C THR A 122 29.61 -34.57 -22.29
N ASP A 123 29.41 -35.82 -22.68
CA ASP A 123 30.07 -37.09 -22.32
C ASP A 123 31.34 -37.06 -21.45
#